data_AF-A0A1P8YGK3-F1
#
_entry.id   AF-A0A1P8YGK3-F1
#
_cell.length_a   1.000
_cell.length_b   1.000
_cell.length_c   1.000
_cell.angle_alpha   90.00
_cell.angle_beta   90.00
_cell.angle_gamma   90.00
#
_symmetry.space_group_name_H-M   'P 1'
#
loop_
_entity.id
_entity.type
_entity.pdbx_description
1 polymer ?
#
loop_
_entity_poly.entity_id
_entity_poly.type
_entity_poly.pdbx_seq_one_letter_code
_entity_poly.pdbx_strand_id
1 'polypeptide(L)'
;MLLGCYALFGMALTAAIVTMTLVIGHLARTGLPAVQAIPTMWIPLGIIGQSIAAANMLGRVSDTAVSSEAAAGLRAFGIAYGTVMAGVGVLVLGYACLLTARAAGRGLRFSMSWWSFTFPLGACAVGAGALGIATDSVAVQWLSVAMLAVLLGIWAVVAANTARGVWTRALFVPVP
;
A
#
# COMPACT_ATOMS: atom_id res chain seq x y z
N MET A 1 -19.42 16.68 -8.17
CA MET A 1 -18.16 15.91 -8.33
C MET A 1 -17.59 15.44 -6.99
N LEU A 2 -17.31 16.34 -6.02
CA LEU A 2 -16.69 15.98 -4.72
C LEU A 2 -17.45 14.88 -3.94
N LEU A 3 -18.77 15.00 -3.78
CA LEU A 3 -19.59 13.98 -3.10
C LEU A 3 -19.48 12.61 -3.78
N GLY A 4 -19.41 12.57 -5.11
CA GLY A 4 -19.19 11.33 -5.86
C GLY A 4 -17.83 10.70 -5.57
N CYS A 5 -16.77 11.52 -5.43
CA CYS A 5 -15.45 11.02 -5.04
C CYS A 5 -15.44 10.46 -3.60
N TYR A 6 -16.14 11.09 -2.66
CA TYR A 6 -16.32 10.54 -1.31
C TYR A 6 -17.15 9.25 -1.31
N ALA A 7 -18.17 9.14 -2.18
CA ALA A 7 -18.92 7.90 -2.35
C ALA A 7 -18.04 6.77 -2.91
N LEU A 8 -17.22 7.06 -3.92
CA LEU A 8 -16.24 6.11 -4.46
C LEU A 8 -15.20 5.68 -3.41
N PHE A 9 -14.71 6.62 -2.59
CA PHE A 9 -13.83 6.34 -1.46
C PHE A 9 -14.49 5.37 -0.46
N GLY A 10 -15.74 5.64 -0.05
CA GLY A 10 -16.49 4.77 0.85
C GLY A 10 -16.77 3.38 0.27
N MET A 11 -17.15 3.30 -1.02
CA MET A 11 -17.36 2.03 -1.71
C MET A 11 -16.07 1.22 -1.81
N ALA A 12 -14.94 1.86 -2.17
CA ALA A 12 -13.64 1.20 -2.24
C ALA A 12 -13.20 0.67 -0.88
N LEU A 13 -13.38 1.44 0.20
CA LEU A 13 -13.05 1.01 1.56
C LEU A 13 -13.93 -0.17 2.01
N THR A 14 -15.22 -0.13 1.68
CA THR A 14 -16.16 -1.23 2.00
C THR A 14 -15.76 -2.50 1.28
N ALA A 15 -15.50 -2.43 -0.02
CA ALA A 15 -15.03 -3.56 -0.81
C ALA A 15 -13.73 -4.12 -0.24
N ALA A 16 -12.77 -3.25 0.11
CA ALA A 16 -11.51 -3.63 0.71
C ALA A 16 -11.67 -4.38 2.05
N ILE A 17 -12.57 -3.93 2.93
CA ILE A 17 -12.86 -4.59 4.21
C ILE A 17 -13.44 -5.98 3.97
N VAL A 18 -14.41 -6.11 3.05
CA VAL A 18 -14.99 -7.41 2.69
C VAL A 18 -13.92 -8.34 2.14
N THR A 19 -13.10 -7.88 1.19
CA THR A 19 -12.00 -8.69 0.63
C THR A 19 -10.99 -9.10 1.69
N MET A 20 -10.56 -8.18 2.57
CA MET A 20 -9.60 -8.52 3.63
C MET A 20 -10.17 -9.51 4.63
N THR A 21 -11.44 -9.38 4.98
CA THR A 21 -12.10 -10.35 5.87
C THR A 21 -12.08 -11.75 5.27
N LEU A 22 -12.37 -11.88 3.97
CA LEU A 22 -12.32 -13.16 3.26
C LEU A 22 -10.90 -13.71 3.17
N VAL A 23 -9.91 -12.87 2.87
CA VAL A 23 -8.49 -13.28 2.76
C VAL A 23 -7.96 -13.71 4.12
N ILE A 24 -8.19 -12.94 5.17
CA ILE A 24 -7.76 -13.30 6.54
C ILE A 24 -8.44 -14.60 6.97
N GLY A 25 -9.75 -14.74 6.73
CA GLY A 25 -10.48 -15.97 7.01
C GLY A 25 -9.95 -17.17 6.24
N HIS A 26 -9.55 -17.00 4.97
CA HIS A 26 -8.90 -18.03 4.18
C HIS A 26 -7.56 -18.43 4.80
N LEU A 27 -6.66 -17.48 5.06
CA LEU A 27 -5.35 -17.71 5.64
C LEU A 27 -5.42 -18.34 7.04
N ALA A 28 -6.45 -18.01 7.83
CA ALA A 28 -6.69 -18.65 9.12
C ALA A 28 -7.02 -20.14 9.00
N ARG A 29 -7.63 -20.58 7.88
CA ARG A 29 -7.97 -21.98 7.64
C ARG A 29 -6.89 -22.75 6.89
N THR A 30 -6.23 -22.12 5.93
CA THR A 30 -5.27 -22.78 5.02
C THR A 30 -3.81 -22.50 5.37
N GLY A 31 -3.55 -21.59 6.29
CA GLY A 31 -2.20 -21.16 6.67
C GLY A 31 -1.64 -20.06 5.76
N LEU A 32 -0.35 -19.77 5.93
CA LEU A 32 0.35 -18.79 5.09
C LEU A 32 0.56 -19.33 3.67
N PRO A 33 0.67 -18.45 2.65
CA PRO A 33 0.98 -18.86 1.29
C PRO A 33 2.31 -19.62 1.20
N ALA A 34 2.49 -20.36 0.10
CA ALA A 34 3.79 -20.95 -0.24
C ALA A 34 4.91 -19.90 -0.20
N VAL A 35 6.14 -20.31 0.11
CA VAL A 35 7.29 -19.40 0.32
C VAL A 35 7.44 -18.40 -0.83
N GLN A 36 7.32 -18.84 -2.08
CA GLN A 36 7.46 -17.98 -3.26
C GLN A 36 6.28 -17.01 -3.48
N ALA A 37 5.17 -17.20 -2.79
CA ALA A 37 4.00 -16.32 -2.81
C ALA A 37 3.94 -15.35 -1.62
N ILE A 38 4.84 -15.47 -0.62
CA ILE A 38 4.90 -14.55 0.53
C ILE A 38 4.94 -13.06 0.16
N PRO A 39 5.59 -12.62 -0.94
CA PRO A 39 5.53 -11.21 -1.36
C PRO A 39 4.10 -10.64 -1.44
N THR A 40 3.09 -11.45 -1.82
CA THR A 40 1.70 -10.99 -1.95
C THR A 40 1.09 -10.54 -0.62
N MET A 41 1.69 -10.90 0.51
CA MET A 41 1.29 -10.43 1.84
C MET A 41 1.48 -8.92 2.04
N TRP A 42 2.17 -8.23 1.11
CA TRP A 42 2.29 -6.78 1.10
C TRP A 42 1.07 -6.07 0.53
N ILE A 43 0.23 -6.76 -0.26
CA ILE A 43 -0.93 -6.16 -0.96
C ILE A 43 -1.84 -5.32 -0.04
N PRO A 44 -2.14 -5.71 1.22
CA PRO A 44 -2.99 -4.91 2.11
C PRO A 44 -2.45 -3.51 2.40
N LEU A 45 -1.13 -3.29 2.36
CA LEU A 45 -0.54 -1.96 2.51
C LEU A 45 -0.97 -1.00 1.40
N GLY A 46 -1.28 -1.52 0.21
CA GLY A 46 -1.77 -0.73 -0.91
C GLY A 46 -3.11 -0.08 -0.61
N ILE A 47 -4.01 -0.84 0.01
CA ILE A 47 -5.33 -0.36 0.45
C ILE A 47 -5.14 0.75 1.49
N ILE A 48 -4.28 0.52 2.47
CA ILE A 48 -4.01 1.47 3.57
C ILE A 48 -3.41 2.77 3.01
N GLY A 49 -2.35 2.68 2.22
CA GLY A 49 -1.67 3.84 1.65
C GLY A 49 -2.59 4.67 0.74
N GLN A 50 -3.34 4.00 -0.16
CA GLN A 50 -4.29 4.69 -1.03
C GLN A 50 -5.46 5.30 -0.26
N SER A 51 -5.93 4.69 0.82
CA SER A 51 -7.02 5.27 1.61
C SER A 51 -6.57 6.54 2.34
N ILE A 52 -5.35 6.56 2.88
CA ILE A 52 -4.74 7.76 3.48
C ILE A 52 -4.63 8.86 2.42
N ALA A 53 -4.11 8.53 1.24
CA ALA A 53 -3.95 9.47 0.13
C ALA A 53 -5.30 10.07 -0.27
N ALA A 54 -6.30 9.22 -0.54
CA ALA A 54 -7.63 9.65 -0.96
C ALA A 54 -8.29 10.57 0.07
N ALA A 55 -8.29 10.19 1.35
CA ALA A 55 -8.93 11.00 2.41
C ALA A 55 -8.29 12.40 2.54
N ASN A 56 -6.96 12.48 2.50
CA ASN A 56 -6.25 13.77 2.61
C ASN A 56 -6.34 14.61 1.33
N MET A 57 -6.25 13.99 0.15
CA MET A 57 -6.38 14.71 -1.12
C MET A 57 -7.78 15.26 -1.34
N LEU A 58 -8.83 14.52 -0.96
CA LEU A 58 -10.21 15.01 -1.02
C LEU A 58 -10.45 16.16 -0.04
N GLY A 59 -9.93 16.05 1.18
CA GLY A 59 -9.97 17.15 2.15
C GLY A 59 -9.27 18.41 1.63
N ARG A 60 -8.10 18.26 1.00
CA ARG A 60 -7.31 19.37 0.44
C ARG A 60 -8.06 20.16 -0.64
N VAL A 61 -8.82 19.50 -1.51
CA VAL A 61 -9.55 20.16 -2.61
C VAL A 61 -10.98 20.56 -2.24
N SER A 62 -11.41 20.33 -0.99
CA SER A 62 -12.79 20.54 -0.59
C SER A 62 -13.23 22.02 -0.58
N ASP A 63 -12.31 22.97 -0.35
CA ASP A 63 -12.62 24.42 -0.34
C ASP A 63 -13.18 24.92 -1.67
N THR A 64 -12.91 24.22 -2.78
CA THR A 64 -13.39 24.64 -4.10
C THR A 64 -14.82 24.17 -4.39
N ALA A 65 -15.45 23.41 -3.49
CA ALA A 65 -16.71 22.72 -3.76
C ALA A 65 -17.75 22.79 -2.61
N VAL A 66 -17.33 23.14 -1.39
CA VAL A 66 -18.24 23.29 -0.23
C VAL A 66 -17.90 24.56 0.56
N SER A 67 -18.71 24.91 1.56
CA SER A 67 -18.42 26.04 2.44
C SER A 67 -17.10 25.85 3.19
N SER A 68 -16.47 26.95 3.60
CA SER A 68 -15.19 26.94 4.33
C SER A 68 -15.25 26.09 5.61
N GLU A 69 -16.36 26.14 6.34
CA GLU A 69 -16.60 25.34 7.54
C GLU A 69 -16.66 23.84 7.22
N ALA A 70 -17.43 23.45 6.20
CA ALA A 70 -17.53 22.05 5.77
C ALA A 70 -16.19 21.53 5.25
N ALA A 71 -15.46 22.34 4.49
CA ALA A 71 -14.14 21.99 3.97
C ALA A 71 -13.11 21.79 5.10
N ALA A 72 -13.14 22.65 6.13
CA ALA A 72 -12.32 22.47 7.33
C ALA A 72 -12.62 21.13 8.03
N GLY A 73 -13.90 20.76 8.17
CA GLY A 73 -14.31 19.46 8.70
C GLY A 73 -13.79 18.28 7.87
N LEU A 74 -13.85 18.38 6.54
CA LEU A 74 -13.36 17.33 5.63
C LEU A 74 -11.81 17.21 5.66
N ARG A 75 -11.09 18.30 5.81
CA ARG A 75 -9.63 18.28 6.07
C ARG A 75 -9.30 17.61 7.40
N ALA A 76 -10.00 17.99 8.47
CA ALA A 76 -9.80 17.40 9.79
C ALA A 76 -10.08 15.88 9.77
N PHE A 77 -11.14 15.46 9.08
CA PHE A 77 -11.43 14.04 8.83
C PHE A 77 -10.28 13.35 8.10
N GLY A 78 -9.77 13.93 7.02
CA GLY A 78 -8.65 13.37 6.25
C GLY A 78 -7.39 13.14 7.09
N ILE A 79 -7.04 14.10 7.95
CA ILE A 79 -5.90 14.01 8.87
C ILE A 79 -6.15 12.93 9.93
N ALA A 80 -7.32 12.94 10.58
CA ALA A 80 -7.65 11.98 11.63
C ALA A 80 -7.68 10.54 11.09
N TYR A 81 -8.38 10.32 9.98
CA TYR A 81 -8.43 9.03 9.29
C TYR A 81 -7.03 8.60 8.84
N GLY A 82 -6.28 9.51 8.22
CA GLY A 82 -4.94 9.25 7.73
C GLY A 82 -3.98 8.83 8.84
N THR A 83 -4.06 9.49 9.99
CA THR A 83 -3.23 9.19 11.18
C THR A 83 -3.54 7.81 11.75
N VAL A 84 -4.82 7.47 11.90
CA VAL A 84 -5.25 6.13 12.38
C VAL A 84 -4.79 5.05 11.42
N MET A 85 -5.02 5.24 10.12
CA MET A 85 -4.63 4.27 9.10
C MET A 85 -3.11 4.16 8.95
N ALA A 86 -2.35 5.23 9.17
CA ALA A 86 -0.89 5.16 9.20
C ALA A 86 -0.40 4.28 10.36
N GLY A 87 -1.00 4.38 11.55
CA GLY A 87 -0.72 3.49 12.68
C GLY A 87 -0.99 2.01 12.35
N VAL A 88 -2.12 1.72 11.71
CA VAL A 88 -2.43 0.37 11.19
C VAL A 88 -1.39 -0.06 10.15
N GLY A 89 -1.01 0.85 9.24
CA GLY A 89 -0.01 0.63 8.21
C GLY A 89 1.35 0.22 8.77
N VAL A 90 1.81 0.82 9.87
CA VAL A 90 3.05 0.44 10.55
C VAL A 90 3.01 -1.02 11.02
N LEU A 91 1.90 -1.45 11.62
CA LEU A 91 1.73 -2.84 12.08
C LEU A 91 1.72 -3.83 10.92
N VAL A 92 0.97 -3.52 9.86
CA VAL A 92 0.88 -4.36 8.67
C VAL A 92 2.23 -4.43 7.94
N LEU A 93 2.96 -3.32 7.87
CA LEU A 93 4.29 -3.26 7.26
C LEU A 93 5.29 -4.08 8.05
N GLY A 94 5.29 -3.95 9.38
CA GLY A 94 6.12 -4.77 10.26
C GLY A 94 5.84 -6.27 10.09
N TYR A 95 4.56 -6.66 10.01
CA TYR A 95 4.17 -8.05 9.78
C TYR A 95 4.62 -8.56 8.40
N ALA A 96 4.39 -7.78 7.34
CA ALA A 96 4.81 -8.14 5.97
C ALA A 96 6.34 -8.27 5.86
N CYS A 97 7.09 -7.36 6.48
CA CYS A 97 8.55 -7.43 6.56
C CYS A 97 9.02 -8.68 7.30
N LEU A 98 8.41 -8.99 8.46
CA LEU A 98 8.73 -10.17 9.25
C LEU A 98 8.49 -11.47 8.46
N LEU A 99 7.35 -11.58 7.77
CA LEU A 99 7.05 -12.72 6.92
C LEU A 99 8.06 -12.85 5.77
N THR A 100 8.42 -11.74 5.15
CA THR A 100 9.39 -11.71 4.05
C THR A 100 10.78 -12.14 4.53
N ALA A 101 11.23 -11.65 5.69
CA ALA A 101 12.51 -12.05 6.29
C ALA A 101 12.53 -13.55 6.65
N ARG A 102 11.43 -14.08 7.22
CA ARG A 102 11.29 -15.51 7.49
C ARG A 102 11.30 -16.35 6.21
N ALA A 103 10.66 -15.86 5.15
CA ALA A 103 10.65 -16.53 3.85
C ALA A 103 12.04 -16.53 3.21
N ALA A 104 12.81 -15.44 3.34
CA ALA A 104 14.20 -15.37 2.90
C ALA A 104 15.05 -16.47 3.55
N GLY A 105 14.91 -16.68 4.87
CA GLY A 105 15.56 -17.79 5.59
C GLY A 105 15.09 -19.20 5.17
N ARG A 106 13.99 -19.32 4.43
CA ARG A 106 13.42 -20.57 3.93
C ARG A 106 13.57 -20.73 2.41
N GLY A 107 14.46 -19.96 1.78
CA GLY A 107 14.73 -20.08 0.34
C GLY A 107 13.75 -19.33 -0.55
N LEU A 108 13.22 -18.18 -0.11
CA LEU A 108 12.56 -17.24 -1.01
C LEU A 108 13.52 -16.87 -2.15
N ARG A 109 13.11 -17.17 -3.38
CA ARG A 109 13.85 -16.85 -4.59
C ARG A 109 13.05 -15.82 -5.37
N PHE A 110 13.69 -15.23 -6.38
CA PHE A 110 12.97 -14.38 -7.30
C PHE A 110 11.84 -15.16 -7.97
N SER A 111 10.64 -14.58 -7.94
CA SER A 111 9.47 -15.02 -8.67
C SER A 111 8.65 -13.79 -9.09
N MET A 112 7.69 -13.95 -9.99
CA MET A 112 6.84 -12.82 -10.42
C MET A 112 6.04 -12.20 -9.28
N SER A 113 5.86 -12.90 -8.16
CA SER A 113 5.19 -12.33 -6.98
C SER A 113 5.95 -11.15 -6.39
N TRP A 114 7.26 -10.98 -6.63
CA TRP A 114 8.02 -9.84 -6.12
C TRP A 114 7.49 -8.48 -6.63
N TRP A 115 6.80 -8.45 -7.78
CA TRP A 115 6.12 -7.24 -8.25
C TRP A 115 5.07 -6.73 -7.26
N SER A 116 4.51 -7.61 -6.41
CA SER A 116 3.55 -7.22 -5.38
C SER A 116 4.12 -6.33 -4.27
N PHE A 117 5.44 -6.15 -4.18
CA PHE A 117 6.04 -5.15 -3.27
C PHE A 117 5.82 -3.71 -3.76
N THR A 118 5.79 -3.52 -5.09
CA THR A 118 5.92 -2.19 -5.71
C THR A 118 4.70 -1.30 -5.47
N PHE A 119 3.51 -1.76 -5.87
CA PHE A 119 2.28 -1.00 -5.71
C PHE A 119 1.98 -0.63 -4.25
N PRO A 120 2.04 -1.57 -3.28
CA PRO A 120 1.73 -1.25 -1.90
C PRO A 120 2.71 -0.25 -1.27
N LEU A 121 4.01 -0.39 -1.53
CA LEU A 121 4.99 0.56 -1.02
C LEU A 121 4.81 1.95 -1.66
N GLY A 122 4.53 2.00 -2.96
CA GLY A 122 4.21 3.27 -3.64
C GLY A 122 2.95 3.94 -3.10
N ALA A 123 1.90 3.16 -2.84
CA ALA A 123 0.70 3.66 -2.19
C ALA A 123 0.98 4.23 -0.80
N CYS A 124 1.80 3.56 0.01
CA CYS A 124 2.22 4.10 1.31
C CYS A 124 3.02 5.39 1.16
N ALA A 125 3.93 5.50 0.18
CA ALA A 125 4.68 6.72 -0.09
C ALA A 125 3.74 7.88 -0.45
N VAL A 126 2.77 7.66 -1.36
CA VAL A 126 1.77 8.67 -1.74
C VAL A 126 0.89 9.06 -0.54
N GLY A 127 0.43 8.08 0.24
CA GLY A 127 -0.36 8.32 1.46
C GLY A 127 0.40 9.13 2.51
N ALA A 128 1.66 8.77 2.78
CA ALA A 128 2.52 9.53 3.67
C ALA A 128 2.74 10.96 3.16
N GLY A 129 2.97 11.14 1.86
CA GLY A 129 3.13 12.48 1.27
C GLY A 129 1.88 13.34 1.43
N ALA A 130 0.71 12.78 1.14
CA ALA A 130 -0.56 13.48 1.30
C ALA A 130 -0.84 13.87 2.76
N LEU A 131 -0.57 12.95 3.72
CA LEU A 131 -0.73 13.22 5.15
C LEU A 131 0.31 14.24 5.66
N GLY A 132 1.55 14.16 5.19
CA GLY A 132 2.62 15.08 5.56
C GLY A 132 2.36 16.51 5.07
N ILE A 133 1.74 16.67 3.91
CA ILE A 133 1.26 17.98 3.43
C ILE A 133 0.07 18.45 4.27
N ALA A 134 -0.91 17.58 4.53
CA ALA A 134 -2.11 17.95 5.28
C ALA A 134 -1.84 18.35 6.74
N THR A 135 -0.76 17.82 7.33
CA THR A 135 -0.32 18.10 8.70
C THR A 135 0.83 19.11 8.79
N ASP A 136 1.30 19.61 7.64
CA ASP A 136 2.52 20.42 7.52
C ASP A 136 3.76 19.80 8.20
N SER A 137 3.82 18.47 8.20
CA SER A 137 4.89 17.71 8.86
C SER A 137 6.02 17.37 7.89
N VAL A 138 7.12 18.12 7.99
CA VAL A 138 8.35 17.88 7.22
C VAL A 138 8.89 16.47 7.43
N ALA A 139 8.79 15.93 8.65
CA ALA A 139 9.25 14.57 8.96
C ALA A 139 8.45 13.50 8.18
N VAL A 140 7.12 13.63 8.11
CA VAL A 140 6.26 12.70 7.36
C VAL A 140 6.47 12.85 5.85
N GLN A 141 6.76 14.05 5.36
CA GLN A 141 7.14 14.27 3.96
C GLN A 141 8.48 13.58 3.62
N TRP A 142 9.49 13.68 4.48
CA TRP A 142 10.75 12.94 4.29
C TRP A 142 10.57 11.42 4.36
N LEU A 143 9.65 10.92 5.19
CA LEU A 143 9.27 9.51 5.19
C LEU A 143 8.71 9.09 3.82
N SER A 144 7.84 9.90 3.20
CA SER A 144 7.33 9.65 1.84
C SER A 144 8.46 9.54 0.82
N VAL A 145 9.43 10.47 0.85
CA VAL A 145 10.60 10.44 -0.03
C VAL A 145 11.46 9.20 0.21
N ALA A 146 11.69 8.82 1.46
CA ALA A 146 12.44 7.61 1.80
C ALA A 146 11.74 6.35 1.28
N MET A 147 10.42 6.25 1.45
CA MET A 147 9.62 5.13 0.91
C MET A 147 9.68 5.07 -0.62
N LEU A 148 9.66 6.22 -1.30
CA LEU A 148 9.85 6.29 -2.75
C LEU A 148 11.24 5.83 -3.18
N ALA A 149 12.29 6.22 -2.46
CA ALA A 149 13.66 5.76 -2.75
C ALA A 149 13.79 4.24 -2.59
N VAL A 150 13.20 3.67 -1.53
CA VAL A 150 13.14 2.21 -1.33
C VAL A 150 12.36 1.54 -2.44
N LEU A 151 11.22 2.11 -2.86
CA LEU A 151 10.43 1.62 -3.98
C LEU A 151 11.25 1.57 -5.28
N LEU A 152 12.00 2.62 -5.60
CA LEU A 152 12.84 2.66 -6.80
C LEU A 152 13.91 1.57 -6.75
N GLY A 153 14.51 1.32 -5.58
CA GLY A 153 15.44 0.22 -5.37
C GLY A 153 14.81 -1.15 -5.61
N ILE A 154 13.65 -1.41 -4.99
CA ILE A 154 12.89 -2.66 -5.18
C ILE A 154 12.50 -2.83 -6.65
N TRP A 155 11.96 -1.79 -7.27
CA TRP A 155 11.54 -1.80 -8.66
C TRP A 155 12.71 -2.15 -9.58
N ALA A 156 13.88 -1.53 -9.39
CA ALA A 156 15.07 -1.79 -10.21
C ALA A 156 15.53 -3.26 -10.08
N VAL A 157 15.56 -3.79 -8.85
CA VAL A 157 15.91 -5.20 -8.61
C VAL A 157 14.92 -6.15 -9.27
N VAL A 158 13.62 -5.90 -9.11
CA VAL A 158 12.57 -6.75 -9.66
C VAL A 158 12.56 -6.69 -11.19
N ALA A 159 12.65 -5.49 -11.77
CA ALA A 159 12.72 -5.29 -13.21
C ALA A 159 13.95 -5.96 -13.83
N ALA A 160 15.13 -5.84 -13.20
CA ALA A 160 16.35 -6.48 -13.69
C ALA A 160 16.25 -8.02 -13.67
N ASN A 161 15.67 -8.60 -12.61
CA ASN A 161 15.47 -10.05 -12.54
C ASN A 161 14.38 -10.52 -13.51
N THR A 162 13.30 -9.76 -13.71
CA THR A 162 12.31 -10.04 -14.75
C THR A 162 12.96 -10.01 -16.13
N ALA A 163 13.72 -8.96 -16.47
CA ALA A 163 14.40 -8.85 -17.75
C ALA A 163 15.37 -10.01 -18.00
N ARG A 164 16.16 -10.37 -16.98
CA ARG A 164 17.04 -11.55 -17.04
C ARG A 164 16.25 -12.83 -17.28
N GLY A 165 15.16 -13.04 -16.56
CA GLY A 165 14.32 -14.24 -16.67
C GLY A 165 13.58 -14.35 -18.00
N VAL A 166 13.22 -13.22 -18.63
CA VAL A 166 12.69 -13.17 -20.00
C VAL A 166 13.79 -13.55 -20.99
N TRP A 167 14.98 -12.93 -20.85
CA TRP A 167 16.12 -13.18 -21.73
C TRP A 167 16.58 -14.64 -21.72
N THR A 168 16.67 -15.25 -20.54
CA THR A 168 17.04 -16.66 -20.39
C THR A 168 15.90 -17.64 -20.65
N ARG A 169 14.69 -17.14 -20.97
CA ARG A 169 13.43 -17.90 -21.08
C ARG A 169 13.02 -18.68 -19.82
N ALA A 170 13.74 -18.53 -18.72
CA ALA A 170 13.46 -19.25 -17.46
C ALA A 170 12.09 -18.90 -16.86
N LEU A 171 11.54 -17.72 -17.19
CA LEU A 171 10.21 -17.31 -16.72
C LEU A 171 9.04 -18.05 -17.39
N PHE A 172 9.26 -18.65 -18.56
CA PHE A 172 8.21 -19.33 -19.33
C PHE A 172 8.22 -20.85 -19.12
N VAL A 173 9.22 -21.37 -18.40
CA VAL A 173 9.29 -22.79 -18.06
C VAL A 173 8.39 -23.04 -16.85
N PRO A 174 7.43 -23.97 -16.90
CA PRO A 174 6.64 -24.36 -15.73
C PRO A 174 7.57 -24.78 -14.60
N VAL A 175 7.26 -24.35 -13.38
CA VAL A 175 7.99 -24.85 -12.20
C VAL A 175 7.72 -26.36 -12.10
N PRO A 176 8.77 -27.21 -12.02
CA PRO A 176 8.60 -28.66 -11.86
C PRO A 176 7.80 -29.04 -10.62
#